data_AF-A0A7X5FBV5-F1
#
_entry.id   AF-A0A7X5FBV5-F1
#
_cell.length_a   1.000
_cell.length_b   1.000
_cell.length_c   1.000
_cell.angle_alpha   90.00
_cell.angle_beta   90.00
_cell.angle_gamma   90.00
#
_symmetry.space_group_name_H-M   'P 1'
#
loop_
_entity.id
_entity.type
_entity.pdbx_description
1 polymer ?
#
loop_
_entity_poly.entity_id
_entity_poly.type
_entity_poly.pdbx_seq_one_letter_code
_entity_poly.pdbx_strand_id
1 'polypeptide(L)' 'MKLKPQHYDILGLVVFLFIVGIAFFGIYNELQLPQWVFVVLLLIGVGGLLIDGSIVYNYFIKRDKK' A
#
# COMPACT_ATOMS: atom_id res chain seq x y z
N MET A 1 13.11 -22.25 5.44
CA MET A 1 11.78 -21.67 5.67
C MET A 1 11.12 -21.39 4.33
N LYS A 2 10.06 -22.12 3.96
CA LYS A 2 9.28 -21.80 2.76
C LYS A 2 8.40 -20.61 3.11
N LEU A 3 8.81 -19.40 2.71
CA LEU A 3 7.99 -18.19 2.87
C LEU A 3 6.69 -18.43 2.10
N LYS A 4 5.57 -18.49 2.81
CA LYS A 4 4.25 -18.59 2.17
C LYS A 4 3.96 -17.26 1.49
N PRO A 5 3.39 -17.24 0.27
CA PRO A 5 3.03 -16.01 -0.46
C PRO A 5 2.25 -15.00 0.40
N GLN A 6 1.42 -15.53 1.30
CA GLN A 6 0.58 -14.82 2.27
C GLN A 6 1.32 -13.81 3.17
N HIS A 7 2.63 -13.97 3.39
CA HIS A 7 3.40 -13.04 4.24
C HIS A 7 3.83 -11.77 3.48
N TYR A 8 3.98 -11.86 2.15
CA TYR A 8 4.35 -10.72 1.32
C TYR A 8 3.16 -9.76 1.12
N ASP A 9 1.95 -10.30 1.03
CA ASP A 9 0.72 -9.52 0.77
C ASP A 9 0.23 -8.71 1.99
N ILE A 10 0.62 -9.06 3.22
CA ILE A 10 0.27 -8.27 4.42
C ILE A 10 1.30 -7.17 4.66
N LEU A 11 2.58 -7.47 4.44
CA LEU A 11 3.65 -6.49 4.55
C LEU A 11 3.54 -5.41 3.47
N GLY A 12 3.15 -5.78 2.25
CA GLY A 12 2.84 -4.83 1.18
C GLY A 12 1.78 -3.81 1.60
N LEU A 13 0.67 -4.29 2.18
CA LEU A 13 -0.45 -3.45 2.58
C LEU A 13 -0.02 -2.44 3.63
N VAL A 14 0.73 -2.86 4.63
CA VAL A 14 1.27 -1.97 5.68
C VAL A 14 2.24 -0.93 5.08
N VAL A 15 3.12 -1.34 4.17
CA VAL A 15 4.09 -0.44 3.51
C VAL A 15 3.39 0.60 2.65
N PHE A 16 2.41 0.19 1.83
CA PHE A 16 1.67 1.13 0.99
C PHE A 16 0.82 2.10 1.82
N LEU A 17 0.23 1.64 2.92
CA LEU A 17 -0.51 2.49 3.85
C LEU A 17 0.41 3.53 4.53
N PHE A 18 1.62 3.13 4.88
CA PHE A 18 2.66 4.04 5.37
C PHE A 18 3.09 5.08 4.32
N ILE A 19 3.29 4.66 3.06
CA ILE A 19 3.64 5.55 1.96
C ILE A 19 2.53 6.59 1.73
N VAL A 20 1.26 6.17 1.71
CA VAL A 20 0.12 7.10 1.60
C VAL A 20 0.10 8.09 2.77
N GLY A 21 0.33 7.62 3.99
CA GLY A 21 0.39 8.48 5.19
C GLY A 21 1.50 9.53 5.11
N ILE A 22 2.72 9.15 4.74
CA ILE A 22 3.84 10.09 4.56
C ILE A 22 3.55 11.07 3.42
N ALA A 23 3.01 10.61 2.30
CA ALA A 23 2.69 11.46 1.17
C ALA A 23 1.67 12.53 1.56
N PHE A 24 0.60 12.13 2.25
CA PHE A 24 -0.42 13.05 2.73
C PHE A 24 0.15 14.04 3.77
N PHE A 25 0.93 13.54 4.74
CA PHE A 25 1.57 14.37 5.75
C PHE A 25 2.55 15.38 5.13
N GLY A 26 3.29 14.98 4.10
CA GLY A 26 4.23 15.85 3.40
C GLY A 26 3.57 16.95 2.57
N ILE A 27 2.42 16.65 1.96
CA ILE A 27 1.57 17.66 1.29
C ILE A 27 1.00 18.64 2.32
N TYR A 28 0.48 18.12 3.44
CA TYR A 28 -0.20 18.94 4.45
C TYR A 28 0.76 19.87 5.22
N ASN A 29 1.99 19.42 5.50
CA ASN A 29 2.96 20.20 6.28
C ASN A 29 3.96 20.98 5.40
N GLU A 30 3.74 21.03 4.08
CA GLU A 30 4.64 21.69 3.11
C GLU A 30 6.13 21.36 3.37
N LEU A 31 6.42 20.07 3.56
CA LEU A 31 7.79 19.61 3.80
C LEU A 31 8.71 20.03 2.64
N GLN A 32 10.01 20.18 2.92
CA GLN A 32 11.02 20.69 1.98
C GLN A 32 11.14 19.93 0.64
N LEU A 33 10.46 18.80 0.48
CA LEU A 33 10.45 18.07 -0.79
C LEU A 33 9.45 18.72 -1.78
N PRO A 34 9.73 18.66 -3.08
CA PRO A 34 8.80 19.16 -4.08
C PRO A 34 7.44 18.46 -3.98
N GLN A 35 6.35 19.23 -4.07
CA GLN A 35 4.98 18.69 -3.93
C GLN A 35 4.67 17.57 -4.91
N TRP A 36 5.24 17.59 -6.12
CA TRP A 36 5.06 16.53 -7.11
C TRP A 36 5.59 15.17 -6.62
N VAL A 37 6.62 15.15 -5.76
CA VAL A 37 7.17 13.92 -5.18
C VAL A 37 6.11 13.27 -4.29
N PHE A 38 5.43 14.07 -3.46
CA PHE A 38 4.37 13.56 -2.61
C PHE A 38 3.16 13.09 -3.42
N VAL A 39 2.79 13.80 -4.48
CA VAL A 39 1.70 13.36 -5.38
C VAL A 39 2.04 12.01 -6.03
N VAL A 40 3.27 11.84 -6.52
CA VAL A 40 3.74 10.57 -7.09
C VAL A 40 3.74 9.46 -6.04
N LEU A 41 4.25 9.72 -4.83
CA LEU A 41 4.21 8.76 -3.72
C LEU A 41 2.78 8.37 -3.36
N LEU A 42 1.84 9.32 -3.38
CA LEU A 42 0.44 9.07 -3.09
C LEU A 42 -0.21 8.19 -4.16
N LEU A 43 0.08 8.43 -5.44
CA LEU A 43 -0.39 7.59 -6.54
C LEU A 43 0.16 6.17 -6.46
N ILE A 44 1.47 6.01 -6.16
CA ILE A 44 2.10 4.70 -5.99
C ILE A 44 1.52 3.98 -4.77
N GLY A 45 1.35 4.68 -3.65
CA GLY A 45 0.79 4.12 -2.42
C GLY A 45 -0.66 3.65 -2.59
N VAL A 46 -1.52 4.47 -3.20
CA VAL A 46 -2.91 4.10 -3.49
C VAL A 46 -2.96 2.95 -4.51
N GLY A 47 -2.18 3.00 -5.59
CA GLY A 47 -2.11 1.94 -6.58
C GLY A 47 -1.66 0.61 -5.97
N GLY A 48 -0.64 0.64 -5.12
CA GLY A 48 -0.18 -0.52 -4.35
C GLY A 48 -1.25 -1.08 -3.43
N LEU A 49 -1.94 -0.23 -2.67
CA LEU A 49 -3.06 -0.65 -1.81
C LEU A 49 -4.20 -1.32 -2.58
N LEU A 50 -4.53 -0.82 -3.78
CA LEU A 50 -5.59 -1.41 -4.61
C LEU A 50 -5.20 -2.80 -5.13
N ILE A 51 -3.97 -2.96 -5.62
CA ILE A 51 -3.46 -4.24 -6.12
C ILE A 51 -3.36 -5.25 -4.97
N ASP A 52 -2.71 -4.85 -3.89
CA ASP A 52 -2.43 -5.73 -2.76
C ASP A 52 -3.73 -6.09 -2.01
N GLY A 53 -4.61 -5.11 -1.81
CA GLY A 53 -5.95 -5.34 -1.28
C GLY A 53 -6.80 -6.26 -2.15
N SER A 54 -6.69 -6.17 -3.48
CA SER A 54 -7.39 -7.08 -4.41
C SER A 54 -6.85 -8.51 -4.34
N ILE A 55 -5.53 -8.68 -4.21
CA ILE A 55 -4.89 -9.99 -4.04
C ILE A 55 -5.34 -10.60 -2.71
N VAL A 56 -5.24 -9.86 -1.60
CA VAL A 56 -5.69 -10.32 -0.27
C VAL A 56 -7.18 -10.70 -0.30
N TYR A 57 -8.03 -9.87 -0.91
CA TYR A 57 -9.47 -10.16 -1.01
C TYR A 57 -9.74 -11.45 -1.81
N ASN A 58 -9.10 -11.61 -2.97
CA ASN A 58 -9.32 -12.78 -3.83
C ASN A 58 -8.73 -14.07 -3.24
N TYR A 59 -7.56 -14.01 -2.62
CA TYR A 59 -6.89 -15.21 -2.10
C TYR A 59 -7.38 -15.61 -0.72
N PHE A 60 -7.68 -14.64 0.14
CA PHE A 60 -8.01 -14.90 1.55
C PHE A 60 -9.51 -14.90 1.79
N ILE A 61 -10.27 -13.92 1.29
CA ILE A 61 -11.71 -13.79 1.59
C ILE A 61 -12.57 -14.65 0.65
N LYS A 62 -12.25 -14.68 -0.65
CA LYS A 62 -13.07 -15.40 -1.64
C LYS A 62 -12.85 -16.92 -1.60
N ARG A 63 -11.68 -17.39 -1.16
CA ARG A 63 -11.35 -18.82 -1.09
C ARG A 63 -11.83 -19.50 0.19
N ASP A 64 -11.99 -18.75 1.28
CA ASP A 64 -12.49 -19.27 2.56
C ASP A 64 -14.03 -19.44 2.59
N LYS A 65 -14.74 -18.85 1.61
CA LYS A 65 -16.20 -18.99 1.44
C LYS A 65 -16.63 -20.14 0.50
N LYS A 66 -15.69 -20.98 0.02
CA LYS A 66 -15.98 -22.14 -0.84
C LYS A 66 -15.53 -23.42 -0.17
#